data_AF-A0A928PA75-F1
#
_entry.id   AF-A0A928PA75-F1
#
_cell.length_a   1.000
_cell.length_b   1.000
_cell.length_c   1.000
_cell.angle_alpha   90.00
_cell.angle_beta   90.00
_cell.angle_gamma   90.00
#
_symmetry.space_group_name_H-M   'P 1'
#
loop_
_entity.id
_entity.type
_entity.pdbx_description
1 polymer ?
#
loop_
_entity_poly.entity_id
_entity_poly.type
_entity_poly.pdbx_seq_one_letter_code
_entity_poly.pdbx_strand_id
1 'polypeptide(L)'
;MNNFIKLSFKIPDKNSSVVSMKNDVEALKLVFENGYLMCLIRYDFNERPLTLISPANGGDSVEMILMSFRNELWINGKLCDEEWPAGNRFYDIDDIITGDFEVKAELYEYTKKDEPTIIDTFTNAEGWHPEENVFVGDCMPFYDEGRYHVLYLKDRRHHSSKWSLGAHQWAHISTNDFINWQIHPLAVEITDQSEASICTGSWIKHDGVHYLYYTVRNNDFYEERFNNNSPASVHRSISHDGYHFEKDPDFSVTLSKNFHGPTARDPKIIMDENGIFHMLVTTTYMPEDRGCLAHLTSEDLVNWTELNDPVYISDDPEQPECPDCFKYGDYYYILGSIRGKAHYMYSRTAFKDWIIPDERVIPCSSVPKGAIWKDKVIFTGFNAIGGYGGSMTFTSAYQNDKGELIFE
;
A
#
# COMPACT_ATOMS: atom_id res chain seq x y z
N MET A 1 -8.69 -19.69 16.93
CA MET A 1 -9.11 -18.74 15.87
C MET A 1 -10.30 -18.00 16.42
N ASN A 2 -10.22 -16.68 16.54
CA ASN A 2 -11.39 -15.90 16.95
C ASN A 2 -12.43 -15.96 15.83
N ASN A 3 -13.66 -16.31 16.17
CA ASN A 3 -14.76 -16.30 15.22
C ASN A 3 -14.96 -14.89 14.66
N PHE A 4 -15.37 -14.80 13.40
CA PHE A 4 -15.84 -13.52 12.87
C PHE A 4 -17.24 -13.26 13.41
N ILE A 5 -17.47 -12.03 13.85
CA ILE A 5 -18.72 -11.65 14.53
C ILE A 5 -19.35 -10.50 13.76
N LYS A 6 -20.66 -10.61 13.52
CA LYS A 6 -21.49 -9.51 13.07
C LYS A 6 -22.28 -8.97 14.26
N LEU A 7 -22.17 -7.67 14.48
CA LEU A 7 -23.04 -6.93 15.40
C LEU A 7 -24.07 -6.14 14.58
N SER A 8 -25.32 -6.12 15.02
CA SER A 8 -26.39 -5.39 14.34
C SER A 8 -27.32 -4.70 15.33
N PHE A 9 -27.61 -3.43 15.08
CA PHE A 9 -28.45 -2.60 15.93
C PHE A 9 -29.01 -1.40 15.16
N LYS A 10 -29.96 -0.70 15.79
CA LYS A 10 -30.42 0.61 15.33
C LYS A 10 -29.92 1.70 16.25
N ILE A 11 -29.49 2.81 15.67
CA ILE A 11 -29.03 3.96 16.45
C ILE A 11 -30.24 4.61 17.15
N PRO A 12 -30.19 4.86 18.47
CA PRO A 12 -31.24 5.59 19.18
C PRO A 12 -31.31 7.07 18.77
N ASP A 13 -32.47 7.71 18.96
CA ASP A 13 -32.66 9.14 18.65
C ASP A 13 -31.95 10.12 19.60
N LYS A 14 -31.19 9.61 20.58
CA LYS A 14 -30.50 10.39 21.60
C LYS A 14 -29.10 9.85 21.83
N ASN A 15 -28.25 10.67 22.45
CA ASN A 15 -26.95 10.22 22.92
C ASN A 15 -27.12 8.96 23.77
N SER A 16 -26.35 7.93 23.45
CA SER A 16 -26.51 6.60 24.00
C SER A 16 -25.23 5.80 23.89
N SER A 17 -25.07 4.82 24.78
CA SER A 17 -23.92 3.93 24.73
C SER A 17 -24.25 2.53 25.20
N VAL A 18 -23.48 1.57 24.70
CA VAL A 18 -23.43 0.21 25.22
C VAL A 18 -21.99 -0.21 25.42
N VAL A 19 -21.77 -1.13 26.34
CA VAL A 19 -20.46 -1.66 26.69
C VAL A 19 -20.54 -3.16 26.98
N SER A 20 -19.50 -3.87 26.55
CA SER A 20 -19.20 -5.23 26.99
C SER A 20 -17.94 -5.20 27.85
N MET A 21 -18.00 -5.83 29.03
CA MET A 21 -16.88 -5.91 29.96
C MET A 21 -16.31 -7.33 29.98
N LYS A 22 -14.98 -7.46 30.02
CA LYS A 22 -14.29 -8.75 30.19
C LYS A 22 -13.13 -8.58 31.15
N ASN A 23 -13.16 -9.28 32.28
CA ASN A 23 -12.15 -9.17 33.34
C ASN A 23 -11.84 -7.71 33.73
N ASP A 24 -12.89 -6.92 33.99
CA ASP A 24 -12.83 -5.49 34.33
C ASP A 24 -12.25 -4.56 33.24
N VAL A 25 -12.12 -5.04 31.99
CA VAL A 25 -11.72 -4.23 30.83
C VAL A 25 -12.90 -4.00 29.91
N GLU A 26 -13.08 -2.77 29.42
CA GLU A 26 -14.03 -2.47 28.33
C GLU A 26 -13.57 -3.21 27.06
N ALA A 27 -14.19 -4.35 26.77
CA ALA A 27 -13.85 -5.20 25.64
C ALA A 27 -14.38 -4.65 24.30
N LEU A 28 -15.57 -4.07 24.36
CA LEU A 28 -16.27 -3.40 23.26
C LEU A 28 -17.07 -2.24 23.85
N LYS A 29 -17.05 -1.09 23.18
CA LYS A 29 -17.91 0.05 23.51
C LYS A 29 -18.43 0.69 22.25
N LEU A 30 -19.74 0.89 22.19
CA LEU A 30 -20.40 1.62 21.10
C LEU A 30 -21.02 2.88 21.70
N VAL A 31 -20.72 4.03 21.11
CA VAL A 31 -21.18 5.34 21.58
C VAL A 31 -21.77 6.08 20.41
N PHE A 32 -23.04 6.47 20.51
CA PHE A 32 -23.64 7.45 19.62
C PHE A 32 -23.74 8.78 20.36
N GLU A 33 -23.02 9.79 19.89
CA GLU A 33 -22.98 11.11 20.51
C GLU A 33 -22.67 12.19 19.47
N ASN A 34 -23.36 13.32 19.56
CA ASN A 34 -23.14 14.51 18.72
C ASN A 34 -23.20 14.23 17.20
N GLY A 35 -24.05 13.29 16.78
CA GLY A 35 -24.21 12.92 15.36
C GLY A 35 -23.13 11.99 14.83
N TYR A 36 -22.33 11.38 15.71
CA TYR A 36 -21.32 10.39 15.34
C TYR A 36 -21.53 9.09 16.10
N LEU A 37 -21.36 7.98 15.39
CA LEU A 37 -21.22 6.66 15.98
C LEU A 37 -19.73 6.33 16.08
N MET A 38 -19.28 6.00 17.28
CA MET A 38 -17.94 5.53 17.59
C MET A 38 -17.99 4.09 18.09
N CYS A 39 -17.13 3.24 17.54
CA CYS A 39 -17.04 1.84 17.90
C CYS A 39 -15.61 1.52 18.34
N LEU A 40 -15.44 1.30 19.64
CA LEU A 40 -14.14 1.08 20.27
C LEU A 40 -14.01 -0.40 20.62
N ILE A 41 -12.99 -1.06 20.09
CA ILE A 41 -12.76 -2.49 20.23
C ILE A 41 -11.39 -2.71 20.85
N ARG A 42 -11.34 -3.49 21.95
CA ARG A 42 -10.10 -3.77 22.67
C ARG A 42 -9.40 -5.02 22.11
N TYR A 43 -8.08 -4.89 21.95
CA TYR A 43 -7.16 -5.96 21.59
C TYR A 43 -6.01 -6.02 22.61
N ASP A 44 -5.32 -7.16 22.70
CA ASP A 44 -4.11 -7.31 23.54
C ASP A 44 -2.87 -6.65 22.93
N PHE A 45 -2.94 -6.25 21.66
CA PHE A 45 -1.84 -5.62 20.94
C PHE A 45 -1.53 -4.19 21.39
N ASN A 46 -2.56 -3.38 21.69
CA ASN A 46 -2.39 -1.98 22.05
C ASN A 46 -3.36 -1.56 23.15
N GLU A 47 -2.89 -0.73 24.08
CA GLU A 47 -3.72 -0.21 25.17
C GLU A 47 -4.78 0.78 24.70
N ARG A 48 -4.61 1.40 23.54
CA ARG A 48 -5.67 2.19 22.91
C ARG A 48 -6.60 1.26 22.14
N PRO A 49 -7.92 1.31 22.33
CA PRO A 49 -8.83 0.51 21.52
C PRO A 49 -8.75 0.91 20.03
N LEU A 50 -8.91 -0.08 19.16
CA LEU A 50 -9.09 0.18 17.74
C LEU A 50 -10.46 0.84 17.55
N THR A 51 -10.50 1.97 16.85
CA THR A 51 -11.68 2.83 16.79
C THR A 51 -12.15 3.00 15.36
N LEU A 52 -13.41 2.65 15.13
CA LEU A 52 -14.16 3.01 13.94
C LEU A 52 -15.09 4.18 14.26
N ILE A 53 -15.26 5.11 13.33
CA ILE A 53 -16.07 6.31 13.51
C ILE A 53 -16.74 6.72 12.20
N SER A 54 -18.02 7.11 12.28
CA SER A 54 -18.75 7.68 11.15
C SER A 54 -19.81 8.67 11.63
N PRO A 55 -20.12 9.72 10.86
CA PRO A 55 -21.39 10.43 11.00
C PRO A 55 -22.57 9.45 10.93
N ALA A 56 -23.57 9.66 11.77
CA ALA A 56 -24.76 8.81 11.85
C ALA A 56 -25.95 9.56 12.45
N ASN A 57 -27.17 9.04 12.28
CA ASN A 57 -28.40 9.62 12.78
C ASN A 57 -29.24 8.59 13.57
N GLY A 58 -30.12 9.10 14.43
CA GLY A 58 -31.16 8.28 15.05
C GLY A 58 -31.98 7.53 14.00
N GLY A 59 -32.22 6.24 14.25
CA GLY A 59 -32.96 5.34 13.37
C GLY A 59 -32.11 4.60 12.32
N ASP A 60 -30.86 5.02 12.10
CA ASP A 60 -29.95 4.35 11.15
C ASP A 60 -29.71 2.89 11.54
N SER A 61 -29.65 2.02 10.52
CA SER A 61 -29.32 0.60 10.70
C SER A 61 -27.82 0.41 10.63
N VAL A 62 -27.24 -0.21 11.64
CA VAL A 62 -25.79 -0.41 11.75
C VAL A 62 -25.46 -1.90 11.67
N GLU A 63 -24.43 -2.22 10.90
CA GLU A 63 -23.77 -3.51 10.95
C GLU A 63 -22.27 -3.31 11.20
N MET A 64 -21.73 -3.97 12.21
CA MET A 64 -20.29 -4.06 12.40
C MET A 64 -19.83 -5.48 12.10
N ILE A 65 -18.81 -5.62 11.26
CA ILE A 65 -18.20 -6.92 10.95
C ILE A 65 -16.82 -6.95 11.60
N LEU A 66 -16.62 -7.87 12.54
CA LEU A 66 -15.39 -7.99 13.31
C LEU A 66 -14.62 -9.24 12.87
N MET A 67 -13.74 -9.10 11.87
CA MET A 67 -12.90 -10.20 11.38
C MET A 67 -11.55 -10.22 12.10
N SER A 68 -10.74 -11.24 11.82
CA SER A 68 -9.39 -11.35 12.39
C SER A 68 -8.41 -10.34 11.79
N PHE A 69 -8.61 -9.92 10.54
CA PHE A 69 -7.70 -9.05 9.80
C PHE A 69 -8.31 -7.70 9.44
N ARG A 70 -9.63 -7.52 9.52
CA ARG A 70 -10.33 -6.27 9.21
C ARG A 70 -11.62 -6.14 10.03
N ASN A 71 -11.87 -4.95 10.55
CA ASN A 71 -13.14 -4.55 11.13
C ASN A 71 -13.81 -3.56 10.18
N GLU A 72 -15.13 -3.67 10.03
CA GLU A 72 -15.90 -2.82 9.13
C GLU A 72 -17.11 -2.23 9.87
N LEU A 73 -17.40 -0.97 9.59
CA LEU A 73 -18.59 -0.25 10.07
C LEU A 73 -19.47 0.10 8.86
N TRP A 74 -20.64 -0.50 8.83
CA TRP A 74 -21.65 -0.28 7.80
C TRP A 74 -22.86 0.46 8.38
N ILE A 75 -23.30 1.52 7.71
CA ILE A 75 -24.51 2.26 8.08
C ILE A 75 -25.44 2.29 6.87
N ASN A 76 -26.67 1.83 7.06
CA ASN A 76 -27.69 1.73 6.00
C ASN A 76 -27.20 1.00 4.74
N GLY A 77 -26.35 -0.03 4.91
CA GLY A 77 -25.78 -0.82 3.83
C GLY A 77 -24.59 -0.19 3.10
N LYS A 78 -24.09 0.96 3.56
CA LYS A 78 -22.88 1.60 3.03
C LYS A 78 -21.70 1.37 4.00
N LEU A 79 -20.54 0.97 3.47
CA LEU A 79 -19.29 0.95 4.23
C LEU A 79 -18.90 2.40 4.56
N CYS A 80 -18.87 2.71 5.84
CA CYS A 80 -18.59 4.06 6.34
C CYS A 80 -17.21 4.18 6.95
N ASP A 81 -16.70 3.09 7.53
CA ASP A 81 -15.35 3.05 8.09
C ASP A 81 -14.82 1.62 8.15
N GLU A 82 -13.51 1.48 8.20
CA GLU A 82 -12.80 0.21 8.34
C GLU A 82 -11.52 0.41 9.17
N GLU A 83 -11.06 -0.64 9.85
CA GLU A 83 -9.79 -0.63 10.58
C GLU A 83 -9.19 -2.03 10.66
N TRP A 84 -7.86 -2.14 10.72
CA TRP A 84 -7.16 -3.42 10.69
C TRP A 84 -6.66 -3.81 12.09
N PRO A 85 -7.22 -4.84 12.72
CA PRO A 85 -6.74 -5.28 14.03
C PRO A 85 -5.39 -5.99 13.98
N ALA A 86 -4.80 -6.12 15.16
CA ALA A 86 -3.66 -6.96 15.47
C ALA A 86 -3.88 -7.52 16.88
N GLY A 87 -3.39 -8.74 17.12
CA GLY A 87 -3.58 -9.45 18.38
C GLY A 87 -4.98 -10.02 18.57
N ASN A 88 -5.24 -10.52 19.78
CA ASN A 88 -6.51 -11.13 20.14
C ASN A 88 -7.51 -10.06 20.57
N ARG A 89 -8.68 -10.07 19.92
CA ARG A 89 -9.85 -9.30 20.34
C ARG A 89 -10.32 -9.77 21.71
N PHE A 90 -10.62 -8.84 22.60
CA PHE A 90 -11.14 -9.17 23.94
C PHE A 90 -12.59 -9.64 23.86
N TYR A 91 -13.41 -8.89 23.12
CA TYR A 91 -14.83 -9.19 22.95
C TYR A 91 -15.06 -10.49 22.15
N ASP A 92 -15.94 -11.34 22.67
CA ASP A 92 -16.43 -12.55 22.03
C ASP A 92 -17.97 -12.59 22.03
N ILE A 93 -18.55 -13.47 21.21
CA ILE A 93 -20.00 -13.52 20.93
C ILE A 93 -20.86 -13.80 22.17
N ASP A 94 -20.31 -14.56 23.13
CA ASP A 94 -20.99 -14.91 24.38
C ASP A 94 -20.87 -13.82 25.47
N ASP A 95 -20.06 -12.78 25.21
CA ASP A 95 -19.90 -11.68 26.17
C ASP A 95 -21.17 -10.81 26.20
N ILE A 96 -21.58 -10.42 27.41
CA ILE A 96 -22.82 -9.65 27.63
C ILE A 96 -22.58 -8.17 27.25
N ILE A 97 -23.37 -7.67 26.30
CA ILE A 97 -23.47 -6.25 25.99
C ILE A 97 -24.58 -5.63 26.84
N THR A 98 -24.26 -4.57 27.58
CA THR A 98 -25.23 -3.82 28.40
C THR A 98 -25.22 -2.33 28.06
N GLY A 99 -26.36 -1.67 28.16
CA GLY A 99 -26.45 -0.22 27.98
C GLY A 99 -27.82 0.25 27.49
N ASP A 100 -27.82 1.36 26.76
CA ASP A 100 -29.02 2.10 26.38
C ASP A 100 -29.84 1.47 25.24
N PHE A 101 -29.26 0.54 24.47
CA PHE A 101 -29.90 -0.10 23.33
C PHE A 101 -29.45 -1.56 23.17
N GLU A 102 -30.26 -2.34 22.45
CA GLU A 102 -29.96 -3.75 22.19
C GLU A 102 -29.03 -3.90 20.98
N VAL A 103 -28.04 -4.79 21.13
CA VAL A 103 -27.13 -5.19 20.05
C VAL A 103 -27.26 -6.68 19.84
N LYS A 104 -27.63 -7.08 18.63
CA LYS A 104 -27.63 -8.49 18.22
C LYS A 104 -26.22 -8.86 17.78
N ALA A 105 -25.67 -9.93 18.34
CA ALA A 105 -24.42 -10.54 17.89
C ALA A 105 -24.68 -11.89 17.23
N GLU A 106 -24.02 -12.17 16.11
CA GLU A 106 -24.08 -13.46 15.42
C GLU A 106 -22.72 -13.83 14.81
N LEU A 107 -22.49 -15.13 14.62
CA LEU A 107 -21.33 -15.60 13.86
C LEU A 107 -21.46 -15.12 12.42
N TYR A 108 -20.34 -14.71 11.84
CA TYR A 108 -20.26 -14.23 10.48
C TYR A 108 -19.38 -15.13 9.62
N GLU A 109 -19.87 -15.50 8.44
CA GLU A 109 -19.08 -16.21 7.44
C GLU A 109 -18.60 -15.20 6.39
N TYR A 110 -17.29 -15.00 6.33
CA TYR A 110 -16.69 -14.14 5.31
C TYR A 110 -16.54 -14.89 4.01
N THR A 111 -17.03 -14.29 2.93
CA THR A 111 -16.77 -14.71 1.56
C THR A 111 -16.19 -13.53 0.82
N LYS A 112 -14.99 -13.68 0.25
CA LYS A 112 -14.41 -12.66 -0.62
C LYS A 112 -15.36 -12.47 -1.81
N LYS A 113 -15.74 -11.22 -2.08
CA LYS A 113 -16.61 -10.91 -3.21
C LYS A 113 -15.84 -11.12 -4.51
N ASP A 114 -16.52 -11.69 -5.50
CA ASP A 114 -16.09 -11.66 -6.88
C ASP A 114 -16.48 -10.30 -7.46
N GLU A 115 -15.52 -9.37 -7.49
CA GLU A 115 -15.75 -8.00 -7.92
C GLU A 115 -15.70 -7.91 -9.45
N PRO A 116 -16.46 -7.01 -10.09
CA PRO A 116 -16.26 -6.72 -11.50
C PRO A 116 -14.90 -6.03 -11.70
N THR A 117 -14.30 -6.20 -12.88
CA THR A 117 -13.05 -5.51 -13.23
C THR A 117 -13.19 -3.99 -13.15
N ILE A 118 -14.38 -3.43 -13.38
CA ILE A 118 -14.66 -1.99 -13.24
C ILE A 118 -15.71 -1.82 -12.16
N ILE A 119 -15.32 -1.18 -11.06
CA ILE A 119 -16.18 -0.89 -9.90
C ILE A 119 -16.87 0.46 -10.08
N ASP A 120 -16.14 1.47 -10.55
CA ASP A 120 -16.65 2.82 -10.75
C ASP A 120 -15.81 3.59 -11.79
N THR A 121 -16.21 4.83 -12.10
CA THR A 121 -15.53 5.71 -13.05
C THR A 121 -15.50 7.15 -12.57
N PHE A 122 -14.48 7.90 -12.96
CA PHE A 122 -14.39 9.33 -12.69
C PHE A 122 -13.63 10.07 -13.80
N THR A 123 -13.66 11.40 -13.78
CA THR A 123 -12.98 12.25 -14.76
C THR A 123 -11.81 12.97 -14.12
N ASN A 124 -10.66 12.97 -14.80
CA ASN A 124 -9.41 13.65 -14.44
C ASN A 124 -8.80 13.21 -13.09
N ALA A 125 -7.67 12.52 -13.15
CA ALA A 125 -6.93 12.10 -11.97
C ALA A 125 -5.96 13.15 -11.41
N GLU A 126 -5.61 14.20 -12.17
CA GLU A 126 -4.76 15.27 -11.64
C GLU A 126 -5.48 16.00 -10.50
N GLY A 127 -4.88 15.99 -9.31
CA GLY A 127 -5.47 16.54 -8.10
C GLY A 127 -6.56 15.67 -7.46
N TRP A 128 -6.79 14.45 -7.95
CA TRP A 128 -7.81 13.54 -7.41
C TRP A 128 -7.31 12.75 -6.17
N HIS A 129 -8.23 12.51 -5.23
CA HIS A 129 -8.11 11.51 -4.17
C HIS A 129 -9.47 10.81 -3.97
N PRO A 130 -9.52 9.56 -3.50
CA PRO A 130 -10.72 8.73 -3.59
C PRO A 130 -11.88 9.19 -2.71
N GLU A 131 -11.61 9.51 -1.45
CA GLU A 131 -12.64 9.80 -0.46
C GLU A 131 -12.13 10.80 0.59
N GLU A 132 -13.02 11.28 1.46
CA GLU A 132 -12.63 12.05 2.64
C GLU A 132 -11.76 11.19 3.58
N ASN A 133 -10.62 11.74 4.03
CA ASN A 133 -9.62 11.03 4.84
C ASN A 133 -9.02 9.76 4.21
N VAL A 134 -9.18 9.58 2.89
CA VAL A 134 -8.50 8.55 2.10
C VAL A 134 -7.72 9.22 0.97
N PHE A 135 -6.43 8.95 0.91
CA PHE A 135 -5.47 9.68 0.11
C PHE A 135 -4.69 8.75 -0.81
N VAL A 136 -4.16 9.34 -1.88
CA VAL A 136 -3.21 8.70 -2.77
C VAL A 136 -1.82 8.82 -2.13
N GLY A 137 -1.21 7.69 -1.78
CA GLY A 137 0.20 7.59 -1.39
C GLY A 137 1.08 7.26 -2.60
N ASP A 138 2.17 6.55 -2.36
CA ASP A 138 3.15 6.20 -3.38
C ASP A 138 2.49 5.50 -4.58
N CYS A 139 2.86 5.91 -5.79
CA CYS A 139 2.25 5.47 -7.04
C CYS A 139 3.17 4.51 -7.80
N MET A 140 2.58 3.49 -8.42
CA MET A 140 3.27 2.42 -9.15
C MET A 140 2.59 2.26 -10.52
N PRO A 141 2.92 3.14 -11.49
CA PRO A 141 2.29 3.11 -12.79
C PRO A 141 2.77 1.92 -13.63
N PHE A 142 1.90 1.47 -14.52
CA PHE A 142 2.18 0.38 -15.44
C PHE A 142 1.42 0.61 -16.74
N TYR A 143 2.03 0.25 -17.87
CA TYR A 143 1.38 0.30 -19.17
C TYR A 143 1.18 -1.11 -19.71
N ASP A 144 -0.04 -1.40 -20.15
CA ASP A 144 -0.36 -2.65 -20.84
C ASP A 144 -1.37 -2.40 -21.94
N GLU A 145 -1.08 -2.89 -23.15
CA GLU A 145 -2.03 -2.99 -24.27
C GLU A 145 -2.91 -1.74 -24.52
N GLY A 146 -2.32 -0.54 -24.43
CA GLY A 146 -3.04 0.71 -24.68
C GLY A 146 -3.80 1.27 -23.47
N ARG A 147 -3.54 0.76 -22.26
CA ARG A 147 -4.07 1.27 -20.98
C ARG A 147 -2.96 1.63 -20.02
N TYR A 148 -3.10 2.80 -19.40
CA TYR A 148 -2.23 3.29 -18.34
C TYR A 148 -2.89 2.96 -17.02
N HIS A 149 -2.24 2.11 -16.25
CA HIS A 149 -2.68 1.71 -14.93
C HIS A 149 -1.87 2.44 -13.88
N VAL A 150 -2.51 2.79 -12.76
CA VAL A 150 -1.84 3.29 -11.57
C VAL A 150 -2.30 2.42 -10.40
N LEU A 151 -1.35 1.71 -9.82
CA LEU A 151 -1.49 1.19 -8.47
C LEU A 151 -1.00 2.27 -7.50
N TYR A 152 -1.66 2.43 -6.37
CA TYR A 152 -1.22 3.38 -5.35
C TYR A 152 -1.49 2.87 -3.94
N LEU A 153 -0.67 3.32 -2.99
CA LEU A 153 -0.95 3.09 -1.58
C LEU A 153 -2.22 3.84 -1.19
N LYS A 154 -3.29 3.09 -0.87
CA LYS A 154 -4.53 3.63 -0.29
C LYS A 154 -4.22 4.04 1.15
N ASP A 155 -3.82 5.29 1.33
CA ASP A 155 -3.53 5.83 2.64
C ASP A 155 -4.83 6.30 3.32
N ARG A 156 -5.01 5.92 4.58
CA ARG A 156 -6.14 6.38 5.38
C ARG A 156 -5.62 7.10 6.61
N ARG A 157 -6.18 8.29 6.85
CA ARG A 157 -5.89 9.11 8.05
C ARG A 157 -4.40 9.49 8.16
N HIS A 158 -3.71 9.72 7.05
CA HIS A 158 -2.29 10.09 7.02
C HIS A 158 -1.42 9.10 7.79
N HIS A 159 -1.44 7.83 7.37
CA HIS A 159 -0.70 6.74 8.01
C HIS A 159 -1.16 6.37 9.44
N SER A 160 -2.25 6.95 9.95
CA SER A 160 -2.67 6.76 11.35
C SER A 160 -3.52 5.51 11.60
N SER A 161 -3.89 4.78 10.55
CA SER A 161 -4.66 3.53 10.64
C SER A 161 -3.85 2.42 11.33
N LYS A 162 -4.55 1.41 11.88
CA LYS A 162 -3.94 0.29 12.65
C LYS A 162 -2.94 0.80 13.69
N TRP A 163 -3.37 1.71 14.56
CA TRP A 163 -2.51 2.34 15.56
C TRP A 163 -1.26 3.04 15.01
N SER A 164 -1.38 3.75 13.88
CA SER A 164 -0.28 4.44 13.22
C SER A 164 0.78 3.52 12.62
N LEU A 165 0.39 2.29 12.28
CA LEU A 165 1.20 1.34 11.53
C LEU A 165 1.02 1.49 10.00
N GLY A 166 0.22 2.46 9.55
CA GLY A 166 -0.04 2.74 8.14
C GLY A 166 -1.25 2.01 7.59
N ALA A 167 -1.28 0.68 7.71
CA ALA A 167 -2.30 -0.20 7.13
C ALA A 167 -2.54 0.05 5.64
N HIS A 168 -1.46 0.32 4.90
CA HIS A 168 -1.56 0.57 3.47
C HIS A 168 -1.95 -0.70 2.72
N GLN A 169 -2.79 -0.49 1.73
CA GLN A 169 -3.23 -1.47 0.73
C GLN A 169 -3.01 -0.87 -0.65
N TRP A 170 -3.03 -1.68 -1.70
CA TRP A 170 -2.89 -1.18 -3.07
C TRP A 170 -4.26 -1.04 -3.73
N ALA A 171 -4.64 0.19 -4.03
CA ALA A 171 -5.79 0.49 -4.87
C ALA A 171 -5.36 0.63 -6.34
N HIS A 172 -6.31 0.42 -7.25
CA HIS A 172 -6.03 0.32 -8.69
C HIS A 172 -6.99 1.17 -9.51
N ILE A 173 -6.43 1.99 -10.39
CA ILE A 173 -7.16 2.73 -11.40
C ILE A 173 -6.51 2.60 -12.77
N SER A 174 -7.24 2.85 -13.85
CA SER A 174 -6.67 2.95 -15.18
C SER A 174 -7.37 3.94 -16.08
N THR A 175 -6.68 4.35 -17.14
CA THR A 175 -7.19 5.19 -18.22
C THR A 175 -6.61 4.75 -19.56
N ASN A 176 -7.25 5.15 -20.66
CA ASN A 176 -6.69 5.06 -22.00
C ASN A 176 -6.54 6.44 -22.69
N ASP A 177 -6.96 7.52 -22.03
CA ASP A 177 -6.99 8.86 -22.61
C ASP A 177 -6.57 9.97 -21.62
N PHE A 178 -6.24 9.63 -20.37
CA PHE A 178 -5.94 10.55 -19.26
C PHE A 178 -7.09 11.48 -18.86
N ILE A 179 -8.28 11.28 -19.43
CA ILE A 179 -9.49 12.05 -19.15
C ILE A 179 -10.46 11.20 -18.35
N ASN A 180 -10.79 10.02 -18.84
CA ASN A 180 -11.74 9.10 -18.24
C ASN A 180 -10.97 7.98 -17.52
N TRP A 181 -11.26 7.83 -16.24
CA TRP A 181 -10.59 6.87 -15.35
C TRP A 181 -11.59 5.84 -14.85
N GLN A 182 -11.10 4.62 -14.70
CA GLN A 182 -11.83 3.48 -14.15
C GLN A 182 -11.21 3.08 -12.82
N ILE A 183 -12.05 2.81 -11.82
CA ILE A 183 -11.66 2.23 -10.54
C ILE A 183 -11.83 0.71 -10.64
N HIS A 184 -10.81 -0.01 -10.20
CA HIS A 184 -10.74 -1.46 -10.22
C HIS A 184 -10.75 -2.01 -8.77
N PRO A 185 -10.92 -3.33 -8.59
CA PRO A 185 -10.73 -3.99 -7.29
C PRO A 185 -9.39 -3.64 -6.63
N LEU A 186 -9.33 -3.75 -5.31
CA LEU A 186 -8.05 -3.63 -4.60
C LEU A 186 -7.08 -4.69 -5.13
N ALA A 187 -5.90 -4.24 -5.54
CA ALA A 187 -4.89 -5.12 -6.12
C ALA A 187 -4.11 -5.89 -5.05
N VAL A 188 -3.87 -5.29 -3.88
CA VAL A 188 -3.24 -5.98 -2.76
C VAL A 188 -3.90 -5.52 -1.46
N GLU A 189 -4.65 -6.42 -0.82
CA GLU A 189 -5.35 -6.18 0.44
C GLU A 189 -4.54 -6.63 1.65
N ILE A 190 -4.81 -6.06 2.81
CA ILE A 190 -4.41 -6.68 4.08
C ILE A 190 -5.38 -7.82 4.36
N THR A 191 -4.83 -9.04 4.45
CA THR A 191 -5.60 -10.28 4.65
C THR A 191 -5.13 -11.08 5.84
N ASP A 192 -3.99 -10.71 6.43
CA ASP A 192 -3.51 -11.24 7.69
C ASP A 192 -3.31 -10.10 8.70
N GLN A 193 -3.65 -10.37 9.97
CA GLN A 193 -3.48 -9.39 11.04
C GLN A 193 -2.00 -9.03 11.29
N SER A 194 -1.06 -9.90 10.93
CA SER A 194 0.37 -9.66 11.07
C SER A 194 0.86 -8.55 10.15
N GLU A 195 0.17 -8.32 9.02
CA GLU A 195 0.49 -7.29 8.05
C GLU A 195 0.17 -5.92 8.64
N ALA A 196 1.21 -5.18 8.99
CA ALA A 196 1.12 -3.83 9.50
C ALA A 196 0.87 -2.83 8.37
N SER A 197 1.62 -2.96 7.28
CA SER A 197 1.45 -2.14 6.09
C SER A 197 2.05 -2.83 4.86
N ILE A 198 1.38 -2.71 3.72
CA ILE A 198 1.90 -3.13 2.43
C ILE A 198 2.61 -1.94 1.81
N CYS A 199 3.93 -2.02 1.72
CA CYS A 199 4.77 -0.97 1.15
C CYS A 199 4.67 -0.93 -0.38
N THR A 200 5.28 0.10 -0.95
CA THR A 200 5.44 0.31 -2.38
C THR A 200 6.19 -0.85 -3.04
N GLY A 201 6.10 -0.94 -4.36
CA GLY A 201 6.73 -1.99 -5.12
C GLY A 201 6.66 -1.75 -6.62
N SER A 202 6.37 -2.79 -7.39
CA SER A 202 6.26 -2.69 -8.85
C SER A 202 5.41 -3.78 -9.49
N TRP A 203 5.03 -3.51 -10.73
CA TRP A 203 4.25 -4.40 -11.58
C TRP A 203 5.11 -4.81 -12.79
N ILE A 204 5.20 -6.13 -13.04
CA ILE A 204 5.72 -6.71 -14.28
C ILE A 204 4.70 -7.70 -14.87
N LYS A 205 4.59 -7.73 -16.20
CA LYS A 205 3.85 -8.75 -16.96
C LYS A 205 4.87 -9.62 -17.69
N HIS A 206 4.75 -10.94 -17.56
CA HIS A 206 5.59 -11.91 -18.27
C HIS A 206 4.75 -13.13 -18.62
N ASP A 207 4.86 -13.59 -19.87
CA ASP A 207 4.12 -14.75 -20.41
C ASP A 207 2.59 -14.72 -20.13
N GLY A 208 2.00 -13.53 -20.24
CA GLY A 208 0.56 -13.31 -20.03
C GLY A 208 0.12 -13.32 -18.57
N VAL A 209 1.06 -13.38 -17.62
CA VAL A 209 0.80 -13.34 -16.19
C VAL A 209 1.29 -12.00 -15.61
N HIS A 210 0.47 -11.39 -14.78
CA HIS A 210 0.78 -10.15 -14.08
C HIS A 210 1.30 -10.47 -12.67
N TYR A 211 2.43 -9.88 -12.31
CA TYR A 211 3.05 -10.01 -11.01
C TYR A 211 3.19 -8.64 -10.34
N LEU A 212 2.67 -8.54 -9.12
CA LEU A 212 2.87 -7.40 -8.25
C LEU A 212 3.85 -7.80 -7.16
N TYR A 213 5.03 -7.20 -7.14
CA TYR A 213 6.00 -7.41 -6.07
C TYR A 213 5.94 -6.23 -5.12
N TYR A 214 5.90 -6.52 -3.82
CA TYR A 214 5.78 -5.51 -2.77
C TYR A 214 6.47 -5.96 -1.50
N THR A 215 6.78 -5.04 -0.62
CA THR A 215 7.30 -5.38 0.71
C THR A 215 6.18 -5.34 1.74
N VAL A 216 6.21 -6.26 2.70
CA VAL A 216 5.28 -6.24 3.83
C VAL A 216 6.04 -5.85 5.09
N ARG A 217 5.57 -4.80 5.77
CA ARG A 217 5.93 -4.51 7.15
C ARG A 217 5.00 -5.32 8.03
N ASN A 218 5.55 -6.13 8.93
CA ASN A 218 4.76 -6.85 9.93
C ASN A 218 4.66 -6.06 11.24
N ASN A 219 3.70 -6.38 12.10
CA ASN A 219 3.48 -5.67 13.38
C ASN A 219 4.74 -5.55 14.24
N ASP A 220 5.54 -6.62 14.29
CA ASP A 220 6.80 -6.70 15.04
C ASP A 220 7.85 -5.67 14.59
N PHE A 221 7.68 -5.08 13.39
CA PHE A 221 8.56 -4.02 12.89
C PHE A 221 8.43 -2.72 13.70
N TYR A 222 7.27 -2.46 14.29
CA TYR A 222 6.94 -1.16 14.88
C TYR A 222 6.82 -1.17 16.41
N GLU A 223 7.08 -2.30 17.06
CA GLU A 223 7.02 -2.39 18.52
C GLU A 223 8.34 -1.96 19.18
N GLU A 224 8.35 -0.84 19.92
CA GLU A 224 9.48 -0.49 20.82
C GLU A 224 9.72 -1.56 21.92
N ARG A 225 8.72 -2.41 22.22
CA ARG A 225 8.83 -3.51 23.20
C ARG A 225 9.62 -4.71 22.67
N PHE A 226 9.79 -4.83 21.36
CA PHE A 226 10.64 -5.82 20.72
C PHE A 226 11.68 -5.08 19.89
N ASN A 227 12.89 -4.99 20.43
CA ASN A 227 14.08 -4.35 19.88
C ASN A 227 14.56 -5.04 18.57
N ASN A 228 13.65 -5.29 17.62
CA ASN A 228 13.79 -6.34 16.63
C ASN A 228 14.21 -5.77 15.29
N ASN A 229 15.41 -6.20 14.92
CA ASN A 229 16.03 -6.08 13.62
C ASN A 229 15.35 -6.99 12.57
N SER A 230 14.01 -7.14 12.63
CA SER A 230 13.24 -8.03 11.77
C SER A 230 13.31 -7.53 10.33
N PRO A 231 13.82 -8.34 9.39
CA PRO A 231 13.90 -7.94 7.99
C PRO A 231 12.49 -7.79 7.42
N ALA A 232 12.27 -6.73 6.65
CA ALA A 232 11.07 -6.64 5.84
C ALA A 232 11.27 -7.52 4.58
N SER A 233 10.29 -8.37 4.29
CA SER A 233 10.34 -9.33 3.19
C SER A 233 9.60 -8.80 1.97
N VAL A 234 10.14 -9.10 0.80
CA VAL A 234 9.46 -8.93 -0.49
C VAL A 234 8.53 -10.12 -0.70
N HIS A 235 7.28 -9.84 -1.04
CA HIS A 235 6.22 -10.78 -1.38
C HIS A 235 5.71 -10.51 -2.81
N ARG A 236 4.78 -11.33 -3.28
CA ARG A 236 4.08 -11.05 -4.54
C ARG A 236 2.61 -11.45 -4.54
N SER A 237 1.87 -10.84 -5.46
CA SER A 237 0.56 -11.29 -5.90
C SER A 237 0.55 -11.52 -7.40
N ILE A 238 -0.29 -12.45 -7.85
CA ILE A 238 -0.37 -12.95 -9.23
C ILE A 238 -1.78 -12.67 -9.78
N SER A 239 -1.87 -12.30 -11.06
CA SER A 239 -3.14 -12.18 -11.78
C SER A 239 -3.00 -12.66 -13.22
N HIS A 240 -4.09 -13.20 -13.77
CA HIS A 240 -4.20 -13.60 -15.18
C HIS A 240 -4.99 -12.61 -16.03
N ASP A 241 -5.66 -11.63 -15.42
CA ASP A 241 -6.42 -10.59 -16.14
C ASP A 241 -5.89 -9.17 -15.88
N GLY A 242 -4.98 -9.00 -14.91
CA GLY A 242 -4.39 -7.72 -14.54
C GLY A 242 -5.30 -6.85 -13.65
N TYR A 243 -6.40 -7.40 -13.13
CA TYR A 243 -7.37 -6.69 -12.28
C TYR A 243 -7.67 -7.44 -10.98
N HIS A 244 -7.73 -8.77 -11.02
CA HIS A 244 -7.95 -9.62 -9.85
C HIS A 244 -6.65 -10.32 -9.46
N PHE A 245 -6.07 -9.87 -8.36
CA PHE A 245 -4.80 -10.36 -7.86
C PHE A 245 -4.98 -11.24 -6.63
N GLU A 246 -4.22 -12.33 -6.58
CA GLU A 246 -4.16 -13.26 -5.47
C GLU A 246 -2.74 -13.30 -4.91
N LYS A 247 -2.59 -13.26 -3.59
CA LYS A 247 -1.29 -13.39 -2.94
C LYS A 247 -0.70 -14.77 -3.21
N ASP A 248 0.58 -14.82 -3.52
CA ASP A 248 1.34 -16.06 -3.55
C ASP A 248 1.90 -16.34 -2.15
N PRO A 249 1.30 -17.26 -1.36
CA PRO A 249 1.73 -17.51 0.01
C PRO A 249 3.11 -18.19 0.08
N ASP A 250 3.58 -18.79 -1.02
CA ASP A 250 4.82 -19.56 -1.07
C ASP A 250 6.02 -18.70 -1.50
N PHE A 251 5.79 -17.42 -1.85
CA PHE A 251 6.84 -16.51 -2.27
C PHE A 251 7.24 -15.51 -1.17
N SER A 252 8.53 -15.50 -0.85
CA SER A 252 9.15 -14.48 -0.02
C SER A 252 10.64 -14.35 -0.34
N VAL A 253 11.16 -13.12 -0.33
CA VAL A 253 12.58 -12.82 -0.47
C VAL A 253 13.01 -11.86 0.64
N THR A 254 14.10 -12.19 1.32
CA THR A 254 14.77 -11.31 2.29
C THR A 254 16.22 -11.10 1.87
N LEU A 255 16.73 -9.90 2.04
CA LEU A 255 18.13 -9.59 1.75
C LEU A 255 19.08 -10.27 2.75
N SER A 256 20.31 -10.51 2.33
CA SER A 256 21.37 -11.01 3.20
C SER A 256 21.84 -9.95 4.19
N LYS A 257 22.70 -10.35 5.12
CA LYS A 257 23.32 -9.46 6.12
C LYS A 257 24.25 -8.38 5.53
N ASN A 258 24.55 -8.42 4.23
CA ASN A 258 25.25 -7.33 3.55
C ASN A 258 24.37 -6.08 3.46
N PHE A 259 23.05 -6.25 3.61
CA PHE A 259 22.08 -5.19 3.59
C PHE A 259 21.31 -5.13 4.92
N HIS A 260 20.83 -3.93 5.25
CA HIS A 260 20.02 -3.74 6.43
C HIS A 260 18.58 -4.19 6.16
N GLY A 261 18.29 -5.45 6.49
CA GLY A 261 16.98 -6.06 6.30
C GLY A 261 15.79 -5.21 6.79
N PRO A 262 15.85 -4.54 7.96
CA PRO A 262 14.76 -3.69 8.44
C PRO A 262 14.52 -2.43 7.60
N THR A 263 15.45 -1.98 6.75
CA THR A 263 15.18 -0.86 5.83
C THR A 263 14.84 -1.34 4.42
N ALA A 264 14.91 -2.65 4.14
CA ALA A 264 14.54 -3.24 2.86
C ALA A 264 13.08 -2.90 2.50
N ARG A 265 12.84 -2.31 1.32
CA ARG A 265 11.50 -2.04 0.79
C ARG A 265 11.51 -1.72 -0.71
N ASP A 266 10.32 -1.52 -1.25
CA ASP A 266 10.07 -0.94 -2.57
C ASP A 266 10.68 -1.72 -3.75
N PRO A 267 10.43 -3.04 -3.87
CA PRO A 267 11.03 -3.86 -4.92
C PRO A 267 10.60 -3.38 -6.32
N LYS A 268 11.59 -3.02 -7.15
CA LYS A 268 11.40 -2.75 -8.58
C LYS A 268 11.93 -3.90 -9.42
N ILE A 269 11.06 -4.51 -10.22
CA ILE A 269 11.43 -5.58 -11.14
C ILE A 269 11.45 -5.06 -12.57
N ILE A 270 12.51 -5.38 -13.32
CA ILE A 270 12.57 -5.24 -14.78
C ILE A 270 13.21 -6.46 -15.44
N MET A 271 12.89 -6.70 -16.70
CA MET A 271 13.57 -7.69 -17.53
C MET A 271 14.55 -6.99 -18.47
N ASP A 272 15.77 -7.51 -18.58
CA ASP A 272 16.76 -7.05 -19.55
C ASP A 272 16.54 -7.67 -20.93
N GLU A 273 17.37 -7.29 -21.90
CA GLU A 273 17.28 -7.78 -23.28
C GLU A 273 17.69 -9.23 -23.46
N ASN A 274 18.35 -9.83 -22.46
CA ASN A 274 18.75 -11.23 -22.47
C ASN A 274 17.69 -12.14 -21.82
N GLY A 275 16.58 -11.57 -21.33
CA GLY A 275 15.54 -12.29 -20.62
C GLY A 275 15.83 -12.53 -19.15
N ILE A 276 16.83 -11.85 -18.57
CA ILE A 276 17.13 -11.92 -17.14
C ILE A 276 16.29 -10.88 -16.40
N PHE A 277 15.67 -11.30 -15.30
CA PHE A 277 14.95 -10.40 -14.42
C PHE A 277 15.90 -9.82 -13.38
N HIS A 278 15.69 -8.54 -13.07
CA HIS A 278 16.44 -7.79 -12.08
C HIS A 278 15.48 -7.20 -11.07
N MET A 279 15.75 -7.40 -9.78
CA MET A 279 15.03 -6.78 -8.67
C MET A 279 15.96 -5.79 -7.99
N LEU A 280 15.48 -4.55 -7.85
CA LEU A 280 16.13 -3.48 -7.12
C LEU A 280 15.35 -3.25 -5.82
N VAL A 281 16.03 -3.22 -4.68
CA VAL A 281 15.38 -3.05 -3.37
C VAL A 281 16.07 -1.92 -2.59
N THR A 282 15.30 -0.93 -2.15
CA THR A 282 15.78 0.14 -1.28
C THR A 282 16.21 -0.42 0.06
N THR A 283 17.43 -0.15 0.50
CA THR A 283 17.96 -0.60 1.80
C THR A 283 19.23 0.19 2.16
N THR A 284 19.88 -0.15 3.28
CA THR A 284 21.22 0.34 3.63
C THR A 284 22.25 -0.74 3.31
N TYR A 285 23.32 -0.38 2.61
CA TYR A 285 24.48 -1.25 2.37
C TYR A 285 25.39 -1.23 3.61
N MET A 286 25.44 -2.35 4.33
CA MET A 286 26.15 -2.45 5.61
C MET A 286 27.67 -2.22 5.53
N PRO A 287 28.39 -2.64 4.47
CA PRO A 287 29.82 -2.39 4.35
C PRO A 287 30.21 -0.91 4.29
N GLU A 288 29.33 -0.03 3.80
CA GLU A 288 29.59 1.41 3.71
C GLU A 288 28.69 2.28 4.61
N ASP A 289 27.70 1.68 5.28
CA ASP A 289 26.68 2.37 6.08
C ASP A 289 25.97 3.50 5.31
N ARG A 290 25.55 3.19 4.07
CA ARG A 290 24.89 4.13 3.17
C ARG A 290 23.63 3.56 2.56
N GLY A 291 22.64 4.41 2.32
CA GLY A 291 21.49 4.08 1.50
C GLY A 291 21.91 3.52 0.13
N CYS A 292 21.20 2.52 -0.37
CA CYS A 292 21.52 1.85 -1.62
C CYS A 292 20.29 1.21 -2.26
N LEU A 293 20.48 0.73 -3.47
CA LEU A 293 19.58 -0.19 -4.15
C LEU A 293 20.26 -1.56 -4.25
N ALA A 294 19.87 -2.50 -3.40
CA ALA A 294 20.31 -3.89 -3.49
C ALA A 294 19.88 -4.50 -4.84
N HIS A 295 20.68 -5.42 -5.38
CA HIS A 295 20.46 -5.98 -6.71
C HIS A 295 20.35 -7.49 -6.65
N LEU A 296 19.22 -8.01 -7.13
CA LEU A 296 19.01 -9.45 -7.29
C LEU A 296 18.69 -9.77 -8.74
N THR A 297 19.00 -11.00 -9.15
CA THR A 297 18.72 -11.52 -10.49
C THR A 297 17.92 -12.81 -10.45
N SER A 298 17.12 -13.06 -11.48
CA SER A 298 16.32 -14.28 -11.62
C SER A 298 16.16 -14.63 -13.11
N GLU A 299 16.07 -15.92 -13.42
CA GLU A 299 15.71 -16.43 -14.75
C GLU A 299 14.21 -16.75 -14.88
N ASP A 300 13.49 -16.81 -13.76
CA ASP A 300 12.14 -17.41 -13.70
C ASP A 300 11.13 -16.62 -12.84
N LEU A 301 11.51 -15.44 -12.34
CA LEU A 301 10.75 -14.60 -11.40
C LEU A 301 10.48 -15.23 -10.01
N VAL A 302 10.90 -16.47 -9.78
CA VAL A 302 10.67 -17.23 -8.54
C VAL A 302 11.94 -17.30 -7.70
N ASN A 303 13.05 -17.75 -8.31
CA ASN A 303 14.32 -17.95 -7.65
C ASN A 303 15.20 -16.72 -7.86
N TRP A 304 15.50 -16.02 -6.77
CA TRP A 304 16.28 -14.77 -6.80
C TRP A 304 17.67 -14.99 -6.20
N THR A 305 18.69 -14.56 -6.93
CA THR A 305 20.09 -14.55 -6.48
C THR A 305 20.52 -13.12 -6.18
N GLU A 306 20.84 -12.84 -4.92
CA GLU A 306 21.42 -11.56 -4.49
C GLU A 306 22.85 -11.41 -4.99
N LEU A 307 23.15 -10.26 -5.59
CA LEU A 307 24.50 -9.87 -5.98
C LEU A 307 25.21 -9.17 -4.82
N ASN A 308 26.54 -9.31 -4.75
CA ASN A 308 27.33 -8.73 -3.66
C ASN A 308 27.27 -7.19 -3.64
N ASP A 309 27.35 -6.59 -4.83
CA ASP A 309 27.37 -5.14 -4.98
C ASP A 309 25.97 -4.61 -5.30
N PRO A 310 25.50 -3.54 -4.65
CA PRO A 310 24.27 -2.87 -5.02
C PRO A 310 24.40 -2.23 -6.42
N VAL A 311 23.27 -2.05 -7.11
CA VAL A 311 23.26 -1.37 -8.42
C VAL A 311 23.54 0.13 -8.29
N TYR A 312 23.27 0.69 -7.11
CA TYR A 312 23.53 2.08 -6.77
C TYR A 312 23.76 2.25 -5.26
N ILE A 313 24.75 3.07 -4.88
CA ILE A 313 24.95 3.55 -3.51
C ILE A 313 24.67 5.06 -3.50
N SER A 314 23.75 5.48 -2.64
CA SER A 314 23.24 6.84 -2.53
C SER A 314 24.30 7.81 -2.03
N ASP A 315 24.48 8.92 -2.74
CA ASP A 315 25.30 10.08 -2.30
C ASP A 315 24.79 10.72 -1.01
N ASP A 316 23.52 10.52 -0.69
CA ASP A 316 22.92 10.85 0.61
C ASP A 316 22.96 9.61 1.53
N PRO A 317 23.26 9.75 2.84
CA PRO A 317 23.19 8.63 3.78
C PRO A 317 21.81 7.97 3.87
N GLU A 318 20.72 8.70 3.55
CA GLU A 318 19.36 8.16 3.52
C GLU A 318 19.15 7.13 2.39
N GLN A 319 18.23 6.19 2.62
CA GLN A 319 17.90 5.19 1.60
C GLN A 319 17.08 5.82 0.46
N PRO A 320 17.45 5.60 -0.81
CA PRO A 320 16.68 6.08 -1.95
C PRO A 320 15.35 5.31 -2.05
N GLU A 321 14.25 5.93 -1.65
CA GLU A 321 12.91 5.33 -1.59
C GLU A 321 12.26 5.19 -2.97
N CYS A 322 11.26 4.30 -3.08
CA CYS A 322 10.44 4.14 -4.29
C CYS A 322 11.27 4.03 -5.58
N PRO A 323 12.28 3.15 -5.64
CA PRO A 323 13.16 3.09 -6.77
C PRO A 323 12.37 2.66 -7.99
N ASP A 324 12.71 3.20 -9.14
CA ASP A 324 12.15 2.77 -10.39
C ASP A 324 13.23 2.58 -11.42
N CYS A 325 12.97 1.71 -12.37
CA CYS A 325 13.91 1.36 -13.42
C CYS A 325 13.14 1.03 -14.69
N PHE A 326 13.61 1.54 -15.82
CA PHE A 326 13.02 1.26 -17.11
C PHE A 326 14.03 1.53 -18.22
N LYS A 327 13.86 0.84 -19.34
CA LYS A 327 14.56 1.15 -20.58
C LYS A 327 13.70 2.07 -21.43
N TYR A 328 14.27 3.18 -21.88
CA TYR A 328 13.61 4.14 -22.77
C TYR A 328 14.59 4.61 -23.84
N GLY A 329 14.26 4.34 -25.11
CA GLY A 329 15.21 4.40 -26.21
C GLY A 329 16.39 3.46 -25.97
N ASP A 330 17.61 3.96 -26.15
CA ASP A 330 18.85 3.19 -25.96
C ASP A 330 19.36 3.22 -24.50
N TYR A 331 18.63 3.84 -23.59
CA TYR A 331 19.09 4.11 -22.23
C TYR A 331 18.26 3.38 -21.19
N TYR A 332 18.94 2.87 -20.16
CA TYR A 332 18.36 2.48 -18.90
C TYR A 332 18.31 3.70 -17.98
N TYR A 333 17.22 3.83 -17.25
CA TYR A 333 17.04 4.84 -16.22
C TYR A 333 16.89 4.13 -14.87
N ILE A 334 17.49 4.71 -13.84
CA ILE A 334 17.14 4.44 -12.45
C ILE A 334 16.77 5.75 -11.79
N LEU A 335 15.77 5.72 -10.95
CA LEU A 335 15.48 6.81 -10.02
C LEU A 335 15.24 6.27 -8.62
N GLY A 336 15.38 7.16 -7.65
CA GLY A 336 15.00 6.94 -6.27
C GLY A 336 14.77 8.27 -5.57
N SER A 337 14.01 8.25 -4.49
CA SER A 337 13.58 9.45 -3.79
C SER A 337 14.32 9.65 -2.47
N ILE A 338 14.78 10.88 -2.24
CA ILE A 338 15.32 11.32 -0.97
C ILE A 338 14.41 12.42 -0.44
N ARG A 339 13.86 12.23 0.76
CA ARG A 339 12.90 13.15 1.40
C ARG A 339 11.76 13.53 0.45
N GLY A 340 11.20 12.54 -0.24
CA GLY A 340 10.10 12.68 -1.19
C GLY A 340 10.48 13.16 -2.59
N LYS A 341 11.71 13.64 -2.84
CA LYS A 341 12.12 14.14 -4.17
C LYS A 341 12.83 13.06 -4.96
N ALA A 342 12.28 12.67 -6.11
CA ALA A 342 12.91 11.69 -6.98
C ALA A 342 14.07 12.30 -7.79
N HIS A 343 15.18 11.59 -7.80
CA HIS A 343 16.37 11.90 -8.57
C HIS A 343 16.67 10.75 -9.53
N TYR A 344 16.90 11.05 -10.81
CA TYR A 344 17.22 10.03 -11.81
C TYR A 344 18.70 10.04 -12.23
N MET A 345 19.14 8.90 -12.71
CA MET A 345 20.40 8.67 -13.41
C MET A 345 20.15 7.74 -14.59
N TYR A 346 21.02 7.74 -15.58
CA TYR A 346 20.79 7.00 -16.82
C TYR A 346 22.09 6.43 -17.39
N SER A 347 22.00 5.35 -18.15
CA SER A 347 23.16 4.68 -18.76
C SER A 347 22.75 3.94 -20.03
N ARG A 348 23.67 3.83 -20.99
CA ARG A 348 23.49 2.91 -22.13
C ARG A 348 23.81 1.47 -21.77
N THR A 349 24.54 1.26 -20.68
CA THR A 349 24.90 -0.07 -20.19
C THR A 349 23.97 -0.46 -19.08
N ALA A 350 23.36 -1.64 -19.18
CA ALA A 350 22.43 -2.13 -18.17
C ALA A 350 23.11 -2.17 -16.79
N PHE A 351 22.50 -1.51 -15.81
CA PHE A 351 22.84 -1.59 -14.38
C PHE A 351 24.23 -1.09 -13.95
N LYS A 352 24.93 -0.31 -14.78
CA LYS A 352 26.24 0.26 -14.44
C LYS A 352 26.56 1.51 -15.25
N ASP A 353 27.68 2.15 -14.92
CA ASP A 353 28.20 3.33 -15.64
C ASP A 353 27.20 4.51 -15.66
N TRP A 354 26.51 4.72 -14.54
CA TRP A 354 25.46 5.74 -14.41
C TRP A 354 25.96 7.16 -14.65
N ILE A 355 25.24 7.87 -15.50
CA ILE A 355 25.37 9.31 -15.74
C ILE A 355 24.33 10.02 -14.89
N ILE A 356 24.80 10.99 -14.10
CA ILE A 356 23.95 11.88 -13.31
C ILE A 356 23.82 13.19 -14.08
N PRO A 357 22.61 13.57 -14.55
CA PRO A 357 22.40 14.85 -15.20
C PRO A 357 22.45 16.01 -14.20
N ASP A 358 22.75 17.22 -14.68
CA ASP A 358 22.73 18.44 -13.87
C ASP A 358 21.33 18.67 -13.26
N GLU A 359 20.30 18.56 -14.10
CA GLU A 359 18.89 18.63 -13.70
C GLU A 359 18.30 17.22 -13.55
N ARG A 360 18.54 16.61 -12.39
CA ARG A 360 18.14 15.22 -12.11
C ARG A 360 16.82 15.06 -11.37
N VAL A 361 16.17 16.15 -10.95
CA VAL A 361 14.91 16.07 -10.18
C VAL A 361 13.73 15.83 -11.11
N ILE A 362 12.88 14.87 -10.76
CA ILE A 362 11.61 14.65 -11.46
C ILE A 362 10.55 15.60 -10.88
N PRO A 363 9.95 16.52 -11.65
CA PRO A 363 9.03 17.54 -11.17
C PRO A 363 7.60 17.01 -11.00
N CYS A 364 7.44 15.93 -10.24
CA CYS A 364 6.16 15.21 -10.05
C CYS A 364 5.82 15.00 -8.58
N SER A 365 6.02 16.05 -7.78
CA SER A 365 5.74 16.06 -6.34
C SER A 365 6.47 14.94 -5.58
N SER A 366 5.75 14.13 -4.79
CA SER A 366 6.34 13.13 -3.91
C SER A 366 6.47 11.77 -4.58
N VAL A 367 7.67 11.19 -4.44
CA VAL A 367 8.01 9.79 -4.75
C VAL A 367 7.49 9.25 -6.09
N PRO A 368 7.63 10.00 -7.20
CA PRO A 368 7.07 9.56 -8.48
C PRO A 368 7.80 8.35 -9.06
N LYS A 369 7.02 7.45 -9.68
CA LYS A 369 7.50 6.36 -10.54
C LYS A 369 6.99 6.57 -11.97
N GLY A 370 7.62 5.94 -12.95
CA GLY A 370 7.38 6.17 -14.37
C GLY A 370 6.87 4.94 -15.12
N ALA A 371 6.00 5.17 -16.10
CA ALA A 371 5.66 4.17 -17.11
C ALA A 371 5.63 4.82 -18.50
N ILE A 372 6.09 4.08 -19.51
CA ILE A 372 6.10 4.56 -20.89
C ILE A 372 4.68 4.49 -21.44
N TRP A 373 4.17 5.64 -21.86
CA TRP A 373 2.87 5.80 -22.52
C TRP A 373 3.11 6.40 -23.89
N LYS A 374 2.88 5.60 -24.94
CA LYS A 374 3.19 5.98 -26.33
C LYS A 374 4.69 6.29 -26.47
N ASP A 375 5.04 7.53 -26.77
CA ASP A 375 6.38 8.05 -27.02
C ASP A 375 6.90 8.93 -25.87
N LYS A 376 6.31 8.80 -24.67
CA LYS A 376 6.69 9.57 -23.48
C LYS A 376 6.75 8.69 -22.25
N VAL A 377 7.56 9.09 -21.28
CA VAL A 377 7.47 8.56 -19.92
C VAL A 377 6.48 9.43 -19.17
N ILE A 378 5.45 8.83 -18.58
CA ILE A 378 4.56 9.52 -17.66
C ILE A 378 4.95 9.12 -16.25
N PHE A 379 5.37 10.11 -15.48
CA PHE A 379 5.62 9.96 -14.05
C PHE A 379 4.32 10.24 -13.29
N THR A 380 4.05 9.40 -12.31
CA THR A 380 2.91 9.53 -11.41
C THR A 380 3.41 9.55 -9.97
N GLY A 381 2.97 10.53 -9.20
CA GLY A 381 3.25 10.69 -7.77
C GLY A 381 2.05 11.30 -7.06
N PHE A 382 2.27 11.86 -5.88
CA PHE A 382 1.21 12.57 -5.15
C PHE A 382 1.69 13.88 -4.55
N ASN A 383 0.76 14.83 -4.41
CA ASN A 383 0.91 16.05 -3.66
C ASN A 383 0.26 15.89 -2.29
N ALA A 384 1.04 16.07 -1.22
CA ALA A 384 0.58 15.86 0.15
C ALA A 384 -0.54 16.83 0.55
N ILE A 385 -1.52 16.35 1.31
CA ILE A 385 -2.62 17.16 1.85
C ILE A 385 -2.61 17.01 3.37
N GLY A 386 -1.98 17.93 4.12
CA GLY A 386 -2.03 17.94 5.59
C GLY A 386 -1.24 16.83 6.32
N GLY A 387 -0.76 15.80 5.62
CA GLY A 387 0.03 14.70 6.16
C GLY A 387 0.62 13.81 5.05
N TYR A 388 0.97 12.57 5.38
CA TYR A 388 1.38 11.58 4.36
C TYR A 388 0.19 11.24 3.45
N GLY A 389 0.45 11.04 2.15
CA GLY A 389 -0.57 10.92 1.14
C GLY A 389 -1.25 12.25 0.79
N GLY A 390 -1.87 12.30 -0.37
CA GLY A 390 -2.75 13.41 -0.73
C GLY A 390 -3.47 13.16 -2.04
N SER A 391 -3.30 14.06 -2.99
CA SER A 391 -3.88 13.95 -4.32
C SER A 391 -2.87 13.56 -5.37
N MET A 392 -3.31 12.84 -6.39
CA MET A 392 -2.44 12.35 -7.45
C MET A 392 -1.93 13.48 -8.36
N THR A 393 -0.72 13.31 -8.87
CA THR A 393 -0.07 14.27 -9.77
C THR A 393 0.67 13.56 -10.88
N PHE A 394 0.71 14.18 -12.07
CA PHE A 394 1.41 13.65 -13.23
C PHE A 394 2.42 14.67 -13.80
N THR A 395 3.50 14.17 -14.39
CA THR A 395 4.32 14.93 -15.35
C THR A 395 4.78 14.00 -16.45
N SER A 396 5.02 14.56 -17.63
CA SER A 396 5.52 13.79 -18.77
C SER A 396 6.94 14.18 -19.11
N ALA A 397 7.69 13.24 -19.68
CA ALA A 397 9.01 13.50 -20.19
C ALA A 397 9.27 12.77 -21.51
N TYR A 398 10.05 13.41 -22.37
CA TYR A 398 10.66 12.77 -23.54
C TYR A 398 12.18 12.75 -23.39
N GLN A 399 12.84 11.92 -24.19
CA GLN A 399 14.30 11.78 -24.18
C GLN A 399 14.91 12.68 -25.26
N ASN A 400 15.93 13.47 -24.91
CA ASN A 400 16.74 14.21 -25.89
C ASN A 400 17.81 13.31 -26.54
N ASP A 401 18.50 13.82 -27.56
CA ASP A 401 19.54 13.06 -28.29
C ASP A 401 20.71 12.56 -27.42
N LYS A 402 20.88 13.09 -26.21
CA LYS A 402 21.91 12.71 -25.25
C LYS A 402 21.45 11.67 -24.22
N GLY A 403 20.15 11.35 -24.19
CA GLY A 403 19.56 10.46 -23.18
C GLY A 403 19.00 11.17 -21.95
N GLU A 404 19.02 12.50 -21.88
CA GLU A 404 18.43 13.21 -20.74
C GLU A 404 16.92 13.34 -20.90
N LEU A 405 16.19 13.31 -19.78
CA LEU A 405 14.75 13.53 -19.77
C LEU A 405 14.46 15.02 -19.81
N ILE A 406 13.59 15.42 -20.73
CA ILE A 406 13.04 16.76 -20.85
C ILE A 406 11.57 16.71 -20.44
N PHE A 407 11.23 17.44 -19.38
CA PHE A 407 9.90 17.46 -18.79
C PHE A 407 9.00 18.52 -19.45
N GLU A 408 7.70 18.20 -19.55
CA GLU A 408 6.66 19.07 -20.13
C GLU A 408 5.33 19.00 -19.38
#